data_AF-A0ABD7QSM3-F1
#
_entry.id   AF-A0ABD7QSM3-F1
#
_cell.length_a   1.000
_cell.length_b   1.000
_cell.length_c   1.000
_cell.angle_alpha   90.00
_cell.angle_beta   90.00
_cell.angle_gamma   90.00
#
_symmetry.space_group_name_H-M   'P 1'
#
loop_
_entity.id
_entity.type
_entity.pdbx_description
1 polymer ?
#
loop_
_entity_poly.entity_id
_entity_poly.type
_entity_poly.pdbx_seq_one_letter_code
_entity_poly.pdbx_strand_id
1 'polypeptide(L)'
;MRSRLVIGLLVALACTVPLTACSAAEGLARDALRSGGSGGSETAVCPSGEAPAPGAANPDPTPDPTPAPTLDPAVASQVRTALRQVRALPAVAEATQTTTNTPSSAPDPTCSTRWVTSNHFASRFTVTMDPDATPAQAGAVPTTMATELAWTGVSLTLTVPADEGHIASTVHYDGTFDQQIPISTSTAVAQGLATLAATPHVTGLEASIPYTMRVDYGSLVIGVDSEDQGILDRVRAVIDTTAFADTTLHGAFGNGAKP
;
A
#
# COMPACT_ATOMS: atom_id res chain seq x y z
N MET A 1 26.06 43.20 32.62
CA MET A 1 25.64 42.18 33.62
C MET A 1 24.80 41.14 32.90
N ARG A 2 25.22 39.86 32.96
CA ARG A 2 24.43 38.60 33.03
C ARG A 2 23.23 38.43 32.06
N SER A 3 23.02 37.33 31.32
CA SER A 3 23.56 35.97 31.34
C SER A 3 23.25 35.31 29.99
N ARG A 4 24.18 34.46 29.52
CA ARG A 4 23.94 33.48 28.45
C ARG A 4 22.99 32.39 28.99
N LEU A 5 21.97 32.03 28.21
CA LEU A 5 21.22 30.79 28.44
C LEU A 5 21.32 29.94 27.17
N VAL A 6 22.12 28.88 27.29
CA VAL A 6 22.21 27.75 26.37
C VAL A 6 21.04 26.83 26.73
N ILE A 7 20.11 26.60 25.81
CA ILE A 7 19.11 25.53 25.94
C ILE A 7 19.36 24.58 24.77
N GLY A 8 19.99 23.45 25.09
CA GLY A 8 20.01 22.28 24.23
C GLY A 8 18.63 21.65 24.21
N LEU A 9 18.12 21.35 23.02
CA LEU A 9 16.85 20.65 22.83
C LEU A 9 17.13 19.21 22.43
N LEU A 10 16.51 18.30 23.20
CA LEU A 10 16.60 16.85 23.09
C LEU A 10 16.14 16.31 21.74
N VAL A 11 16.88 15.30 21.27
CA VAL A 11 16.49 14.36 20.23
C VAL A 11 15.28 13.56 20.72
N ALA A 12 14.10 13.80 20.14
CA ALA A 12 12.93 12.96 20.34
C ALA A 12 12.90 11.87 19.26
N LEU A 13 13.18 10.64 19.69
CA LEU A 13 13.08 9.41 18.92
C LEU A 13 11.58 9.13 18.66
N ALA A 14 11.10 9.42 17.45
CA ALA A 14 9.73 9.11 17.06
C ALA A 14 9.62 7.64 16.64
N CYS A 15 8.99 6.82 17.50
CA CYS A 15 8.52 5.49 17.12
C CYS A 15 7.41 5.62 16.07
N THR A 16 7.73 5.29 14.83
CA THR A 16 6.76 5.06 13.75
C THR A 16 6.02 3.76 14.02
N VAL A 17 4.73 3.84 14.36
CA VAL A 17 3.81 2.70 14.38
C VAL A 17 3.18 2.58 12.99
N PRO A 18 3.42 1.51 12.22
CA PRO A 18 2.65 1.29 11.00
C PRO A 18 1.25 0.80 11.38
N LEU A 19 0.23 1.60 11.06
CA LEU A 19 -1.16 1.18 11.02
C LEU A 19 -1.33 0.19 9.86
N THR A 20 -1.20 -1.10 10.16
CA THR A 20 -1.51 -2.18 9.21
C THR A 20 -3.02 -2.28 9.04
N ALA A 21 -3.52 -1.85 7.89
CA ALA A 21 -4.87 -2.19 7.44
C ALA A 21 -4.90 -3.69 7.09
N CYS A 22 -5.39 -4.50 8.03
CA CYS A 22 -5.57 -5.94 7.88
C CYS A 22 -6.97 -6.20 7.33
N SER A 23 -7.07 -6.63 6.08
CA SER A 23 -8.31 -7.18 5.52
C SER A 23 -8.26 -8.71 5.61
N ALA A 24 -9.24 -9.25 6.33
CA ALA A 24 -9.32 -10.65 6.71
C ALA A 24 -9.67 -11.57 5.53
N ALA A 25 -8.75 -12.47 5.17
CA ALA A 25 -9.06 -13.70 4.42
C ALA A 25 -9.77 -14.76 5.30
N GLU A 26 -10.47 -14.33 6.37
CA GLU A 26 -11.16 -15.23 7.33
C GLU A 26 -12.35 -15.97 6.70
N GLY A 27 -12.86 -15.51 5.55
CA GLY A 27 -13.98 -16.15 4.84
C GLY A 27 -13.60 -17.46 4.15
N LEU A 28 -12.41 -17.53 3.53
CA LEU A 28 -12.02 -18.68 2.70
C LEU A 28 -11.49 -19.87 3.51
N ALA A 29 -10.88 -19.61 4.68
CA ALA A 29 -10.43 -20.67 5.59
C ALA A 29 -11.59 -21.39 6.30
N ARG A 30 -12.71 -20.70 6.56
CA ARG A 30 -13.91 -21.31 7.18
C ARG A 30 -14.68 -22.21 6.21
N ASP A 31 -14.72 -21.89 4.92
CA ASP A 31 -15.44 -22.70 3.93
C ASP A 31 -14.66 -23.96 3.52
N ALA A 32 -13.33 -23.91 3.51
CA ALA A 32 -12.50 -25.11 3.35
C ALA A 32 -12.66 -26.11 4.52
N LEU A 33 -12.98 -25.62 5.73
CA LEU A 33 -13.30 -26.45 6.89
C LEU A 33 -14.75 -26.97 6.90
N ARG A 34 -15.65 -26.42 6.08
CA ARG A 34 -17.07 -26.82 6.03
C ARG A 34 -17.47 -27.66 4.81
N SER A 35 -16.78 -27.52 3.67
CA SER A 35 -17.20 -28.22 2.43
C SER A 35 -16.58 -29.61 2.23
N GLY A 36 -15.66 -30.03 3.10
CA GLY A 36 -15.13 -31.40 3.17
C GLY A 36 -16.07 -32.37 3.89
N GLY A 37 -17.27 -32.60 3.34
CA GLY A 37 -18.20 -33.59 3.88
C GLY A 37 -17.80 -35.02 3.51
N SER A 38 -17.47 -35.87 4.49
CA SER A 38 -18.24 -37.06 4.88
C SER A 38 -17.38 -38.09 5.62
N GLY A 39 -17.68 -38.31 6.91
CA GLY A 39 -17.26 -39.49 7.67
C GLY A 39 -16.35 -39.22 8.87
N GLY A 40 -16.92 -39.26 10.09
CA GLY A 40 -16.17 -39.43 11.33
C GLY A 40 -16.34 -38.28 12.33
N SER A 41 -17.21 -38.47 13.31
CA SER A 41 -17.17 -37.70 14.57
C SER A 41 -15.85 -37.99 15.28
N GLU A 42 -14.88 -37.09 15.18
CA GLU A 42 -13.81 -36.99 16.17
C GLU A 42 -13.68 -35.52 16.57
N THR A 43 -14.29 -35.18 17.70
CA THR A 43 -13.78 -34.10 18.56
C THR A 43 -12.31 -34.41 18.84
N ALA A 44 -11.39 -33.81 18.09
CA ALA A 44 -9.97 -33.94 18.30
C ALA A 44 -9.65 -33.45 19.72
N VAL A 45 -9.42 -34.39 20.63
CA VAL A 45 -9.01 -34.12 22.00
C VAL A 45 -7.62 -33.48 21.92
N CYS A 46 -7.46 -32.27 22.48
CA CYS A 46 -6.13 -31.71 22.67
C CYS A 46 -5.28 -32.72 23.43
N PRO A 47 -4.14 -33.18 22.88
CA PRO A 47 -3.32 -34.15 23.59
C PRO A 47 -2.80 -33.51 24.88
N SER A 48 -3.30 -34.03 26.02
CA SER A 48 -2.66 -33.87 27.32
C SER A 48 -1.33 -34.59 27.24
N GLY A 49 -0.22 -33.86 27.25
CA GLY A 49 1.11 -34.43 27.10
C GLY A 49 1.40 -35.48 28.17
N GLU A 50 1.49 -36.73 27.75
CA GLU A 50 2.22 -37.77 28.46
C GLU A 50 3.09 -38.49 27.42
N ALA A 51 4.40 -38.19 27.46
CA ALA A 51 5.37 -38.75 26.53
C ALA A 51 5.63 -40.23 26.88
N PRO A 52 5.61 -41.18 25.92
CA PRO A 52 6.12 -42.52 26.17
C PRO A 52 7.66 -42.56 26.09
N ALA A 53 8.25 -43.43 26.91
CA ALA A 53 9.68 -43.60 27.17
C ALA A 53 10.54 -43.96 25.92
N PRO A 54 11.86 -43.65 25.94
CA PRO A 54 12.73 -43.81 24.78
C PRO A 54 13.21 -45.26 24.63
N GLY A 55 12.94 -45.89 23.49
CA GLY A 55 13.42 -47.25 23.22
C GLY A 55 13.13 -47.73 21.81
N ALA A 56 13.92 -47.28 20.84
CA ALA A 56 14.33 -47.94 19.58
C ALA A 56 14.57 -46.87 18.50
N ALA A 57 15.82 -46.46 18.31
CA ALA A 57 16.22 -45.57 17.23
C ALA A 57 16.21 -46.34 15.89
N ASN A 58 15.07 -46.34 15.20
CA ASN A 58 15.12 -46.32 13.74
C ASN A 58 15.62 -44.92 13.34
N PRO A 59 16.51 -44.77 12.34
CA PRO A 59 16.75 -43.45 11.77
C PRO A 59 15.43 -42.96 11.18
N ASP A 60 14.80 -42.03 11.89
CA ASP A 60 13.62 -41.33 11.41
C ASP A 60 14.00 -40.75 10.04
N PRO A 61 13.20 -40.98 8.97
CA PRO A 61 13.41 -40.25 7.73
C PRO A 61 13.39 -38.77 8.08
N THR A 62 14.46 -38.05 7.73
CA THR A 62 14.52 -36.59 7.91
C THR A 62 13.22 -36.04 7.32
N PRO A 63 12.36 -35.39 8.13
CA PRO A 63 11.09 -34.91 7.62
C PRO A 63 11.37 -34.00 6.44
N ASP A 64 10.72 -34.28 5.30
CA ASP A 64 10.82 -33.43 4.12
C ASP A 64 10.55 -31.98 4.53
N PRO A 65 11.39 -31.02 4.11
CA PRO A 65 11.20 -29.64 4.52
C PRO A 65 9.82 -29.17 4.05
N THR A 66 9.00 -28.70 5.00
CA THR A 66 7.71 -28.11 4.68
C THR A 66 7.91 -26.99 3.65
N PRO A 67 7.21 -27.01 2.50
CA PRO A 67 7.34 -25.97 1.50
C PRO A 67 7.09 -24.60 2.10
N ALA A 68 7.90 -23.62 1.72
CA ALA A 68 7.67 -22.24 2.13
C ALA A 68 6.28 -21.79 1.65
N PRO A 69 5.52 -21.05 2.47
CA PRO A 69 4.23 -20.52 2.07
C PRO A 69 4.41 -19.61 0.86
N THR A 70 3.58 -19.83 -0.16
CA THR A 70 3.56 -19.03 -1.39
C THR A 70 2.21 -18.37 -1.56
N LEU A 71 2.20 -17.25 -2.30
CA LEU A 71 0.97 -16.59 -2.70
C LEU A 71 0.11 -17.57 -3.50
N ASP A 72 -1.21 -17.49 -3.34
CA ASP A 72 -2.14 -18.31 -4.11
C ASP A 72 -1.80 -18.25 -5.62
N PRO A 73 -1.72 -19.39 -6.33
CA PRO A 73 -1.29 -19.41 -7.72
C PRO A 73 -2.14 -18.57 -8.68
N ALA A 74 -3.46 -18.45 -8.43
CA ALA A 74 -4.33 -17.62 -9.25
C ALA A 74 -4.05 -16.13 -9.00
N VAL A 75 -3.88 -15.73 -7.73
CA VAL A 75 -3.48 -14.36 -7.36
C VAL A 75 -2.10 -14.02 -7.93
N ALA A 76 -1.13 -14.94 -7.83
CA ALA A 76 0.19 -14.76 -8.42
C ALA A 76 0.14 -14.65 -9.95
N SER A 77 -0.83 -15.29 -10.61
CA SER A 77 -1.08 -15.12 -12.05
C SER A 77 -1.64 -13.73 -12.36
N GLN A 78 -2.62 -13.25 -11.58
CA GLN A 78 -3.20 -11.90 -11.72
C GLN A 78 -2.15 -10.81 -11.55
N VAL A 79 -1.31 -10.89 -10.51
CA VAL A 79 -0.20 -9.94 -10.28
C VAL A 79 0.75 -9.88 -11.47
N ARG A 80 1.11 -11.04 -12.05
CA ARG A 80 1.97 -11.09 -13.25
C ARG A 80 1.28 -10.51 -14.49
N THR A 81 -0.03 -10.71 -14.64
CA THR A 81 -0.80 -10.13 -15.75
C THR A 81 -0.91 -8.62 -15.62
N ALA A 82 -1.27 -8.12 -14.44
CA ALA A 82 -1.33 -6.68 -14.16
C ALA A 82 0.02 -6.01 -14.46
N LEU A 83 1.14 -6.57 -13.96
CA LEU A 83 2.47 -6.03 -14.23
C LEU A 83 2.79 -5.98 -15.73
N ARG A 84 2.47 -7.05 -16.46
CA ARG A 84 2.69 -7.10 -17.92
C ARG A 84 1.86 -6.06 -18.66
N GLN A 85 0.59 -5.90 -18.29
CA GLN A 85 -0.28 -4.90 -18.92
C GLN A 85 0.18 -3.47 -18.62
N VAL A 86 0.57 -3.18 -17.37
CA VAL A 86 1.14 -1.88 -17.00
C VAL A 86 2.40 -1.58 -17.80
N ARG A 87 3.32 -2.55 -17.95
CA ARG A 87 4.53 -2.38 -18.78
C ARG A 87 4.24 -2.15 -20.26
N ALA A 88 3.05 -2.53 -20.73
CA ALA A 88 2.63 -2.33 -22.11
C ALA A 88 1.89 -1.00 -22.31
N LEU A 89 1.59 -0.26 -21.23
CA LEU A 89 0.96 1.05 -21.34
C LEU A 89 1.92 2.07 -21.96
N PRO A 90 1.41 3.02 -22.76
CA PRO A 90 2.21 4.12 -23.26
C PRO A 90 2.80 4.95 -22.12
N ALA A 91 4.02 5.46 -22.35
CA ALA A 91 4.76 6.31 -21.42
C ALA A 91 5.15 5.65 -20.08
N VAL A 92 5.08 4.33 -19.95
CA VAL A 92 5.65 3.62 -18.79
C VAL A 92 7.11 3.29 -19.08
N ALA A 93 8.02 4.00 -18.40
CA ALA A 93 9.47 3.77 -18.52
C ALA A 93 9.89 2.51 -17.76
N GLU A 94 9.42 2.37 -16.52
CA GLU A 94 9.73 1.23 -15.65
C GLU A 94 8.51 0.84 -14.82
N ALA A 95 8.30 -0.46 -14.67
CA ALA A 95 7.36 -1.00 -13.70
C ALA A 95 7.92 -2.26 -13.06
N THR A 96 7.98 -2.27 -11.73
CA THR A 96 8.44 -3.39 -10.91
C THR A 96 7.40 -3.77 -9.88
N GLN A 97 7.55 -4.97 -9.34
CA GLN A 97 6.62 -5.52 -8.36
C GLN A 97 7.39 -6.37 -7.34
N THR A 98 7.04 -6.21 -6.07
CA THR A 98 7.56 -7.01 -4.97
C THR A 98 6.40 -7.61 -4.17
N THR A 99 6.48 -8.90 -3.84
CA THR A 99 5.53 -9.57 -2.95
C THR A 99 6.24 -9.90 -1.65
N THR A 100 5.60 -9.58 -0.53
CA THR A 100 6.07 -9.95 0.80
C THR A 100 5.09 -10.90 1.47
N ASN A 101 5.57 -11.63 2.46
CA ASN A 101 4.75 -12.42 3.37
C ASN A 101 5.17 -12.07 4.80
N THR A 102 4.20 -11.73 5.64
CA THR A 102 4.42 -11.48 7.07
C THR A 102 3.61 -12.50 7.87
N PRO A 103 4.15 -13.68 8.20
CA PRO A 103 3.40 -14.67 8.96
C PRO A 103 3.07 -14.20 10.39
N SER A 104 1.92 -14.61 10.90
CA SER A 104 1.53 -14.43 12.30
C SER A 104 1.11 -15.76 12.91
N SER A 105 1.48 -16.03 14.16
CA SER A 105 1.08 -17.25 14.87
C SER A 105 0.21 -16.92 16.07
N ALA A 106 -0.88 -17.67 16.23
CA ALA A 106 -1.77 -17.58 17.39
C ALA A 106 -2.11 -19.00 17.89
N PRO A 107 -2.44 -19.17 19.18
CA PRO A 107 -2.99 -20.43 19.67
C PRO A 107 -4.25 -20.80 18.88
N ASP A 108 -4.41 -22.09 18.55
CA ASP A 108 -5.64 -22.59 17.94
C ASP A 108 -6.80 -22.33 18.92
N PRO A 109 -7.86 -21.61 18.52
CA PRO A 109 -8.99 -21.30 19.40
C PRO A 109 -9.72 -22.57 19.89
N THR A 110 -9.56 -23.69 19.18
CA THR A 110 -10.09 -25.00 19.57
C THR A 110 -9.09 -25.85 20.34
N CYS A 111 -7.79 -25.50 20.30
CA CYS A 111 -6.74 -26.21 21.02
C CYS A 111 -5.53 -25.33 21.36
N SER A 112 -5.51 -24.72 22.54
CA SER A 112 -4.50 -23.73 22.93
C SER A 112 -3.05 -24.25 23.02
N THR A 113 -2.85 -25.57 23.03
CA THR A 113 -1.51 -26.21 22.95
C THR A 113 -0.98 -26.31 21.52
N ARG A 114 -1.83 -26.09 20.51
CA ARG A 114 -1.47 -26.01 19.11
C ARG A 114 -1.34 -24.54 18.68
N TRP A 115 -0.35 -24.25 17.84
CA TRP A 115 -0.18 -22.95 17.21
C TRP A 115 -0.62 -23.03 15.75
N VAL A 116 -1.40 -22.03 15.33
CA VAL A 116 -1.82 -21.84 13.93
C VAL A 116 -1.05 -20.65 13.38
N THR A 117 -0.37 -20.85 12.26
CA THR A 117 0.31 -19.78 11.52
C THR A 117 -0.54 -19.36 10.34
N SER A 118 -0.88 -18.06 10.29
CA SER A 118 -1.52 -17.41 9.16
C SER A 118 -0.48 -16.63 8.36
N ASN A 119 -0.51 -16.75 7.03
CA ASN A 119 0.35 -16.00 6.13
C ASN A 119 -0.37 -14.75 5.62
N HIS A 120 0.31 -13.62 5.61
CA HIS A 120 -0.25 -12.33 5.19
C HIS A 120 0.58 -11.80 4.03
N PHE A 121 0.08 -12.00 2.82
CA PHE A 121 0.77 -11.55 1.61
C PHE A 121 0.36 -10.12 1.24
N ALA A 122 1.33 -9.35 0.77
CA ALA A 122 1.10 -8.03 0.19
C ALA A 122 1.93 -7.87 -1.08
N SER A 123 1.44 -7.10 -2.05
CA SER A 123 2.16 -6.79 -3.28
C SER A 123 2.30 -5.28 -3.47
N ARG A 124 3.53 -4.81 -3.65
CA ARG A 124 3.82 -3.40 -3.96
C ARG A 124 4.28 -3.28 -5.39
N PHE A 125 3.60 -2.46 -6.15
CA PHE A 125 3.99 -2.02 -7.48
C PHE A 125 4.69 -0.67 -7.40
N THR A 126 5.78 -0.51 -8.13
CA THR A 126 6.46 0.77 -8.32
C THR A 126 6.54 1.01 -9.81
N VAL A 127 5.93 2.11 -10.25
CA VAL A 127 5.83 2.49 -11.66
C VAL A 127 6.42 3.89 -11.82
N THR A 128 7.35 4.02 -12.76
CA THR A 128 7.90 5.29 -13.19
C THR A 128 7.49 5.53 -14.63
N MET A 129 6.82 6.65 -14.85
CA MET A 129 6.43 7.11 -16.19
C MET A 129 7.61 7.79 -16.89
N ASP A 130 7.51 7.96 -18.20
CA ASP A 130 8.32 8.92 -18.93
C ASP A 130 8.03 10.34 -18.40
N PRO A 131 9.02 11.27 -18.42
CA PRO A 131 8.85 12.62 -17.89
C PRO A 131 7.73 13.42 -18.59
N ASP A 132 7.53 13.21 -19.90
CA ASP A 132 6.53 13.88 -20.73
C ASP A 132 5.16 13.16 -20.73
N ALA A 133 4.96 12.19 -19.83
CA ALA A 133 3.72 11.43 -19.76
C ALA A 133 2.51 12.34 -19.50
N THR A 134 1.50 12.22 -20.36
CA THR A 134 0.24 12.95 -20.20
C THR A 134 -0.56 12.44 -19.00
N PRO A 135 -1.44 13.27 -18.41
CA PRO A 135 -2.35 12.83 -17.34
C PRO A 135 -3.19 11.61 -17.69
N ALA A 136 -3.62 11.46 -18.94
CA ALA A 136 -4.38 10.30 -19.39
C ALA A 136 -3.53 9.02 -19.38
N GLN A 137 -2.24 9.10 -19.74
CA GLN A 137 -1.32 7.95 -19.69
C GLN A 137 -1.03 7.55 -18.23
N ALA A 138 -0.73 8.51 -17.36
CA ALA A 138 -0.52 8.25 -15.93
C ALA A 138 -1.80 7.69 -15.26
N GLY A 139 -2.99 8.24 -15.58
CA GLY A 139 -4.28 7.75 -15.07
C GLY A 139 -4.65 6.34 -15.53
N ALA A 140 -4.12 5.88 -16.66
CA ALA A 140 -4.36 4.52 -17.16
C ALA A 140 -3.74 3.43 -16.27
N VAL A 141 -2.64 3.73 -15.56
CA VAL A 141 -1.91 2.75 -14.73
C VAL A 141 -2.79 2.15 -13.61
N PRO A 142 -3.32 2.94 -12.65
CA PRO A 142 -4.14 2.39 -11.57
C PRO A 142 -5.42 1.72 -12.09
N THR A 143 -6.01 2.26 -13.17
CA THR A 143 -7.20 1.67 -13.81
C THR A 143 -6.92 0.29 -14.39
N THR A 144 -5.79 0.14 -15.08
CA THR A 144 -5.35 -1.13 -15.67
C THR A 144 -5.07 -2.16 -14.59
N MET A 145 -4.35 -1.75 -13.53
CA MET A 145 -4.10 -2.62 -12.37
C MET A 145 -5.40 -3.08 -11.71
N ALA A 146 -6.37 -2.19 -11.49
CA ALA A 146 -7.66 -2.50 -10.87
C ALA A 146 -8.58 -3.40 -11.73
N THR A 147 -8.26 -3.59 -13.02
CA THR A 147 -9.00 -4.51 -13.88
C THR A 147 -8.57 -5.96 -13.65
N GLU A 148 -7.29 -6.18 -13.33
CA GLU A 148 -6.70 -7.50 -13.14
C GLU A 148 -6.62 -7.91 -11.67
N LEU A 149 -6.46 -6.93 -10.78
CA LEU A 149 -6.33 -7.12 -9.34
C LEU A 149 -7.67 -6.83 -8.68
N ALA A 150 -8.17 -7.81 -7.92
CA ALA A 150 -9.42 -7.73 -7.17
C ALA A 150 -9.25 -8.25 -5.74
N TRP A 151 -8.17 -7.84 -5.06
CA TRP A 151 -7.92 -8.23 -3.67
C TRP A 151 -7.14 -7.18 -2.88
N THR A 152 -7.33 -7.24 -1.57
CA THR A 152 -6.74 -6.33 -0.59
C THR A 152 -5.25 -6.60 -0.38
N GLY A 153 -4.44 -5.59 -0.06
CA GLY A 153 -3.00 -5.78 0.17
C GLY A 153 -2.13 -5.51 -1.05
N VAL A 154 -2.69 -4.85 -2.07
CA VAL A 154 -1.93 -4.29 -3.18
C VAL A 154 -1.76 -2.79 -2.95
N SER A 155 -0.52 -2.30 -3.08
CA SER A 155 -0.23 -0.86 -3.16
C SER A 155 0.47 -0.53 -4.48
N LEU A 156 0.26 0.69 -4.96
CA LEU A 156 0.97 1.27 -6.11
C LEU A 156 1.66 2.57 -5.69
N THR A 157 2.94 2.70 -6.03
CA THR A 157 3.63 3.99 -6.11
C THR A 157 3.81 4.31 -7.58
N LEU A 158 3.25 5.43 -8.04
CA LEU A 158 3.35 5.92 -9.40
C LEU A 158 4.05 7.28 -9.41
N THR A 159 5.15 7.40 -10.15
CA THR A 159 5.93 8.62 -10.25
C THR A 159 5.98 9.12 -11.69
N VAL A 160 5.70 10.40 -11.90
CA VAL A 160 6.04 11.13 -13.12
C VAL A 160 7.29 11.98 -12.81
N PRO A 161 8.44 11.71 -13.44
CA PRO A 161 9.66 12.48 -13.21
C PRO A 161 9.52 13.96 -13.56
N ALA A 162 10.46 14.79 -13.12
CA ALA A 162 10.53 16.19 -13.52
C ALA A 162 10.95 16.32 -15.00
N ASP A 163 10.44 17.34 -15.68
CA ASP A 163 10.87 17.74 -17.02
C ASP A 163 10.85 19.27 -17.17
N GLU A 164 11.15 19.77 -18.36
CA GLU A 164 11.02 21.19 -18.68
C GLU A 164 9.59 21.69 -18.38
N GLY A 165 9.48 22.60 -17.43
CA GLY A 165 8.22 23.25 -17.07
C GLY A 165 7.42 22.56 -15.96
N HIS A 166 7.88 21.44 -15.39
CA HIS A 166 7.25 20.86 -14.20
C HIS A 166 8.22 20.07 -13.30
N ILE A 167 7.93 20.05 -12.02
CA ILE A 167 8.65 19.19 -11.07
C ILE A 167 8.18 17.73 -11.15
N ALA A 168 8.87 16.83 -10.44
CA ALA A 168 8.43 15.46 -10.28
C ALA A 168 7.16 15.40 -9.39
N SER A 169 6.30 14.42 -9.66
CA SER A 169 5.14 14.12 -8.83
C SER A 169 5.04 12.64 -8.53
N THR A 170 4.58 12.30 -7.32
CA THR A 170 4.34 10.91 -6.92
C THR A 170 2.93 10.76 -6.35
N VAL A 171 2.28 9.66 -6.68
CA VAL A 171 1.01 9.26 -6.06
C VAL A 171 1.09 7.83 -5.55
N HIS A 172 0.59 7.66 -4.33
CA HIS A 172 0.45 6.39 -3.64
C HIS A 172 -1.01 5.98 -3.65
N TYR A 173 -1.29 4.76 -4.10
CA TYR A 173 -2.58 4.12 -3.94
C TYR A 173 -2.41 2.95 -2.98
N ASP A 174 -2.94 3.07 -1.77
CA ASP A 174 -2.67 2.14 -0.68
C ASP A 174 -3.86 1.24 -0.37
N GLY A 175 -3.70 -0.06 -0.64
CA GLY A 175 -4.73 -1.06 -0.39
C GLY A 175 -5.94 -0.96 -1.33
N THR A 176 -5.81 -0.33 -2.50
CA THR A 176 -6.89 0.20 -3.35
C THR A 176 -7.36 -0.69 -4.50
N PHE A 177 -6.97 -1.96 -4.55
CA PHE A 177 -7.22 -2.82 -5.72
C PHE A 177 -8.14 -4.03 -5.43
N ASP A 178 -9.01 -3.92 -4.43
CA ASP A 178 -10.15 -4.82 -4.24
C ASP A 178 -11.44 -4.27 -4.90
N GLN A 179 -11.35 -3.10 -5.53
CA GLN A 179 -12.44 -2.44 -6.24
C GLN A 179 -11.98 -1.86 -7.58
N GLN A 180 -12.91 -1.65 -8.50
CA GLN A 180 -12.63 -0.97 -9.76
C GLN A 180 -12.30 0.51 -9.53
N ILE A 181 -11.31 1.01 -10.27
CA ILE A 181 -10.95 2.43 -10.30
C ILE A 181 -11.42 3.00 -11.64
N PRO A 182 -12.44 3.88 -11.67
CA PRO A 182 -12.88 4.51 -12.92
C PRO A 182 -11.76 5.34 -13.54
N ILE A 183 -11.58 5.23 -14.87
CA ILE A 183 -10.55 5.98 -15.60
C ILE A 183 -10.68 7.49 -15.43
N SER A 184 -11.91 8.00 -15.26
CA SER A 184 -12.16 9.42 -15.01
C SER A 184 -11.56 9.87 -13.67
N THR A 185 -11.63 9.04 -12.64
CA THR A 185 -11.12 9.35 -11.30
C THR A 185 -9.60 9.38 -11.30
N SER A 186 -8.97 8.32 -11.85
CA SER A 186 -7.51 8.23 -11.93
C SER A 186 -6.91 9.31 -12.85
N THR A 187 -7.58 9.64 -13.95
CA THR A 187 -7.17 10.74 -14.83
C THR A 187 -7.30 12.10 -14.14
N ALA A 188 -8.36 12.32 -13.34
CA ALA A 188 -8.52 13.57 -12.60
C ALA A 188 -7.43 13.76 -11.52
N VAL A 189 -7.03 12.68 -10.84
CA VAL A 189 -5.88 12.69 -9.90
C VAL A 189 -4.59 13.04 -10.64
N ALA A 190 -4.30 12.35 -11.75
CA ALA A 190 -3.10 12.62 -12.55
C ALA A 190 -3.10 14.05 -13.12
N GLN A 191 -4.25 14.56 -13.56
CA GLN A 191 -4.39 15.92 -14.08
C GLN A 191 -4.14 16.95 -12.97
N GLY A 192 -4.66 16.73 -11.77
CA GLY A 192 -4.39 17.59 -10.61
C GLY A 192 -2.91 17.66 -10.28
N LEU A 193 -2.22 16.51 -10.30
CA LEU A 193 -0.79 16.45 -10.05
C LEU A 193 0.02 17.16 -11.14
N ALA A 194 -0.31 16.96 -12.41
CA ALA A 194 0.35 17.64 -13.52
C ALA A 194 0.19 19.16 -13.45
N THR A 195 -1.04 19.65 -13.16
CA THR A 195 -1.29 21.09 -13.00
C THR A 195 -0.48 21.67 -11.85
N LEU A 196 -0.42 21.00 -10.71
CA LEU A 196 0.33 21.45 -9.54
C LEU A 196 1.85 21.38 -9.78
N ALA A 197 2.33 20.33 -10.44
CA ALA A 197 3.76 20.17 -10.76
C ALA A 197 4.28 21.26 -11.69
N ALA A 198 3.43 21.81 -12.56
CA ALA A 198 3.75 22.94 -13.44
C ALA A 198 3.51 24.31 -12.78
N THR A 199 3.03 24.35 -11.54
CA THR A 199 2.73 25.61 -10.85
C THR A 199 4.03 26.25 -10.32
N PRO A 200 4.30 27.54 -10.62
CA PRO A 200 5.48 28.22 -10.10
C PRO A 200 5.58 28.14 -8.56
N HIS A 201 6.82 28.10 -8.05
CA HIS A 201 7.16 27.95 -6.63
C HIS A 201 6.92 26.58 -6.01
N VAL A 202 6.21 25.66 -6.68
CA VAL A 202 6.05 24.29 -6.21
C VAL A 202 7.36 23.52 -6.40
N THR A 203 7.84 22.85 -5.34
CA THR A 203 9.14 22.15 -5.31
C THR A 203 9.06 20.67 -4.93
N GLY A 204 7.91 20.22 -4.44
CA GLY A 204 7.67 18.81 -4.15
C GLY A 204 6.17 18.51 -4.18
N LEU A 205 5.81 17.33 -4.69
CA LEU A 205 4.42 16.92 -4.81
C LEU A 205 4.26 15.42 -4.58
N GLU A 206 3.56 15.08 -3.51
CA GLU A 206 3.25 13.70 -3.15
C GLU A 206 1.79 13.58 -2.71
N ALA A 207 1.04 12.66 -3.32
CA ALA A 207 -0.34 12.39 -2.96
C ALA A 207 -0.51 10.96 -2.44
N SER A 208 -1.43 10.76 -1.51
CA SER A 208 -1.86 9.43 -1.07
C SER A 208 -3.37 9.30 -1.21
N ILE A 209 -3.79 8.27 -1.94
CA ILE A 209 -5.19 7.92 -2.19
C ILE A 209 -5.52 6.68 -1.35
N PRO A 210 -6.48 6.77 -0.41
CA PRO A 210 -6.82 5.66 0.46
C PRO A 210 -7.59 4.58 -0.29
N TYR A 211 -7.67 3.37 0.28
CA TYR A 211 -8.37 2.20 -0.29
C TYR A 211 -9.81 2.49 -0.77
N THR A 212 -10.50 3.45 -0.14
CA THR A 212 -11.85 3.88 -0.52
C THR A 212 -11.91 4.64 -1.85
N MET A 213 -10.76 4.99 -2.43
CA MET A 213 -10.59 5.82 -3.64
C MET A 213 -11.15 7.23 -3.52
N ARG A 214 -11.49 7.66 -2.30
CA ARG A 214 -11.93 9.01 -2.00
C ARG A 214 -10.73 9.94 -1.87
N VAL A 215 -10.46 10.69 -2.94
CA VAL A 215 -9.38 11.68 -3.02
C VAL A 215 -9.46 12.71 -1.89
N ASP A 216 -10.67 13.07 -1.46
CA ASP A 216 -10.91 14.02 -0.39
C ASP A 216 -10.58 13.47 1.02
N TYR A 217 -10.57 12.14 1.20
CA TYR A 217 -10.04 11.49 2.40
C TYR A 217 -8.54 11.17 2.30
N GLY A 218 -7.92 11.48 1.16
CA GLY A 218 -6.48 11.34 0.99
C GLY A 218 -5.70 12.48 1.62
N SER A 219 -4.41 12.48 1.29
CA SER A 219 -3.47 13.53 1.68
C SER A 219 -2.71 14.03 0.46
N LEU A 220 -2.40 15.32 0.45
CA LEU A 220 -1.54 15.97 -0.53
C LEU A 220 -0.44 16.74 0.20
N VAL A 221 0.80 16.30 0.05
CA VAL A 221 2.01 16.96 0.54
C VAL A 221 2.55 17.85 -0.57
N ILE A 222 2.68 19.16 -0.29
CA ILE A 222 3.19 20.13 -1.25
C ILE A 222 4.35 20.90 -0.64
N GLY A 223 5.50 20.91 -1.33
CA GLY A 223 6.61 21.81 -1.05
C GLY A 223 6.45 23.11 -1.84
N VAL A 224 6.66 24.25 -1.20
CA VAL A 224 6.69 25.58 -1.82
C VAL A 224 7.97 26.28 -1.39
N ASP A 225 8.71 26.90 -2.33
CA ASP A 225 10.00 27.55 -2.06
C ASP A 225 9.92 28.94 -1.39
N SER A 226 8.73 29.32 -0.92
CA SER A 226 8.46 30.60 -0.31
C SER A 226 7.46 30.50 0.83
N GLU A 227 7.70 31.28 1.89
CA GLU A 227 6.76 31.50 3.00
C GLU A 227 5.86 32.73 2.76
N ASP A 228 5.98 33.39 1.61
CA ASP A 228 5.13 34.54 1.26
C ASP A 228 3.67 34.09 1.12
N GLN A 229 2.80 34.68 1.93
CA GLN A 229 1.38 34.29 1.96
C GLN A 229 0.69 34.48 0.60
N GLY A 230 1.09 35.48 -0.19
CA GLY A 230 0.54 35.68 -1.52
C GLY A 230 0.94 34.57 -2.50
N ILE A 231 2.14 34.00 -2.37
CA ILE A 231 2.56 32.81 -3.13
C ILE A 231 1.72 31.60 -2.68
N LEU A 232 1.62 31.37 -1.38
CA LEU A 232 0.85 30.26 -0.82
C LEU A 232 -0.62 30.31 -1.23
N ASP A 233 -1.26 31.49 -1.17
CA ASP A 233 -2.65 31.69 -1.59
C ASP A 233 -2.85 31.41 -3.08
N ARG A 234 -1.86 31.75 -3.94
CA ARG A 234 -1.91 31.43 -5.37
C ARG A 234 -1.81 29.93 -5.63
N VAL A 235 -0.90 29.23 -4.95
CA VAL A 235 -0.80 27.77 -5.05
C VAL A 235 -2.08 27.12 -4.54
N ARG A 236 -2.63 27.61 -3.41
CA ARG A 236 -3.92 27.14 -2.87
C ARG A 236 -5.07 27.31 -3.87
N ALA A 237 -5.17 28.46 -4.52
CA ALA A 237 -6.17 28.69 -5.54
C ALA A 237 -6.06 27.71 -6.72
N VAL A 238 -4.85 27.26 -7.09
CA VAL A 238 -4.69 26.19 -8.09
C VAL A 238 -5.21 24.87 -7.55
N ILE A 239 -4.86 24.48 -6.32
CA ILE A 239 -5.34 23.24 -5.68
C ILE A 239 -6.88 23.16 -5.73
N ASP A 240 -7.56 24.26 -5.43
CA ASP A 240 -9.01 24.37 -5.39
C ASP A 240 -9.69 24.12 -6.77
N THR A 241 -8.92 24.14 -7.87
CA THR A 241 -9.40 23.81 -9.23
C THR A 241 -9.16 22.36 -9.63
N THR A 242 -8.49 21.57 -8.78
CA THR A 242 -8.10 20.18 -9.08
C THR A 242 -8.97 19.17 -8.35
N ALA A 243 -8.73 17.87 -8.60
CA ALA A 243 -9.32 16.79 -7.82
C ALA A 243 -8.97 16.83 -6.32
N PHE A 244 -7.98 17.64 -5.92
CA PHE A 244 -7.50 17.75 -4.55
C PHE A 244 -8.07 18.94 -3.75
N ALA A 245 -9.06 19.67 -4.29
CA ALA A 245 -9.64 20.84 -3.64
C ALA A 245 -10.05 20.57 -2.17
N ASP A 246 -10.63 19.40 -1.94
CA ASP A 246 -11.13 18.95 -0.64
C ASP A 246 -10.18 18.04 0.14
N THR A 247 -8.99 17.77 -0.39
CA THR A 247 -8.00 16.85 0.20
C THR A 247 -7.27 17.49 1.38
N THR A 248 -6.90 16.67 2.36
CA THR A 248 -6.07 17.13 3.50
C THR A 248 -4.70 17.56 3.00
N LEU A 249 -4.27 18.78 3.35
CA LEU A 249 -2.99 19.32 2.94
C LEU A 249 -1.91 19.13 4.00
N HIS A 250 -0.67 18.92 3.54
CA HIS A 250 0.53 18.84 4.36
C HIS A 250 1.71 19.58 3.67
N GLY A 251 2.81 19.75 4.39
CA GLY A 251 3.99 20.46 3.90
C GLY A 251 3.86 21.96 4.11
N ALA A 252 3.94 22.74 3.04
CA ALA A 252 3.92 24.21 3.07
C ALA A 252 2.63 24.81 3.66
N PHE A 253 1.53 24.06 3.67
CA PHE A 253 0.23 24.52 4.17
C PHE A 253 -0.05 24.12 5.64
N GLY A 254 0.95 23.57 6.34
CA GLY A 254 0.80 23.03 7.70
C GLY A 254 -0.10 21.78 7.74
N ASN A 255 -0.22 21.12 8.90
CA ASN A 255 -1.20 20.05 9.11
C ASN A 255 -2.60 20.67 9.26
N GLY A 256 -3.09 21.28 8.19
CA GLY A 256 -4.41 21.89 8.16
C GLY A 256 -5.48 20.83 7.98
N ALA A 257 -6.09 20.39 9.09
CA ALA A 257 -7.50 20.06 9.00
C ALA A 257 -8.22 21.30 8.43
N LYS A 258 -9.18 21.09 7.52
CA LYS A 258 -10.01 22.14 6.92
C LYS A 258 -10.41 23.20 7.98
N PRO A 259 -10.51 24.49 7.63
CA PRO A 259 -11.29 25.42 8.44
C PRO A 259 -12.73 24.92 8.65
#